data_AF-A0A9D2DLI0-F1
#
_entry.id   AF-A0A9D2DLI0-F1
#
_cell.length_a   1.000
_cell.length_b   1.000
_cell.length_c   1.000
_cell.angle_alpha   90.00
_cell.angle_beta   90.00
_cell.angle_gamma   90.00
#
_symmetry.space_group_name_H-M   'P 1'
#
loop_
_entity.id
_entity.type
_entity.pdbx_description
1 polymer ?
#
loop_
_entity_poly.entity_id
_entity_poly.type
_entity_poly.pdbx_seq_one_letter_code
_entity_poly.pdbx_strand_id
1 'polypeptide(L)'
;MTEEADRRRPRRGLRVLLGLLVLVVVAGIALAIAVWYRLDQRSRGEGVVRAPSEFAALEGSTGRTGAFTASIDFTSMSTGAETISTEVAWDDEWFFQDPTVYNHELATTCSVLSAVANSESAYYQAGSSSPAYMEQALAELGFEEISTASYQYRSEIFDEVVDFVSGADDVVAYSVATKRVASADGAEKTLFLVSIRGSYGSEWLSDLNMGSAADYQMDEITHEGFSEAAREIVDELAACITDEAGLDGTDDICLLFTGHSRGAATANIAAAYADEMSQGLRVLAPLSGIYCYTFATPTVTTFDNASDALYDNIFNVMNPSDMVPRLPLASWGYERYGHDLWLPGYGDEGFDAAHAAMCEAFEANTGVGSPYVPEDREHVDKLVADLGREIPTAEDLATLGGAATVMKDLLADVNPMRVLYGHYPSVYIAWMQSLDSVTMGS
;
A
#
# COMPACT_ATOMS: atom_id res chain seq x y z
N MET A 1 -71.66 -13.48 4.25
CA MET A 1 -71.36 -12.37 3.33
C MET A 1 -69.90 -12.00 3.55
N THR A 2 -69.04 -12.61 2.73
CA THR A 2 -67.84 -12.08 2.05
C THR A 2 -67.08 -10.87 2.62
N GLU A 3 -65.76 -11.08 2.78
CA GLU A 3 -64.61 -10.29 2.27
C GLU A 3 -64.88 -8.82 1.84
N GLU A 4 -64.05 -7.82 2.11
CA GLU A 4 -62.60 -7.77 1.92
C GLU A 4 -62.14 -6.40 2.49
N ALA A 5 -61.19 -6.37 3.41
CA ALA A 5 -60.57 -5.10 3.84
C ALA A 5 -59.39 -4.81 2.91
N ASP A 6 -59.64 -4.06 1.83
CA ASP A 6 -58.63 -3.54 0.88
C ASP A 6 -57.63 -2.65 1.63
N ARG A 7 -56.55 -3.25 2.14
CA ARG A 7 -55.34 -2.57 2.64
C ARG A 7 -54.61 -1.93 1.47
N ARG A 8 -55.11 -0.78 1.00
CA ARG A 8 -54.33 0.09 0.10
C ARG A 8 -53.19 0.75 0.85
N ARG A 9 -51.97 0.20 0.69
CA ARG A 9 -50.76 0.89 0.15
C ARG A 9 -49.53 0.00 0.28
N PRO A 10 -48.67 -0.03 -0.76
CA PRO A 10 -47.39 0.67 -0.62
C PRO A 10 -46.98 1.44 -1.90
N ARG A 11 -47.84 2.33 -2.43
CA ARG A 11 -47.46 3.19 -3.58
C ARG A 11 -46.41 4.27 -3.25
N ARG A 12 -46.16 4.56 -1.96
CA ARG A 12 -45.10 5.51 -1.54
C ARG A 12 -43.73 4.86 -1.50
N GLY A 13 -43.60 3.65 -0.95
CA GLY A 13 -42.34 2.90 -0.95
C GLY A 13 -41.82 2.65 -2.36
N LEU A 14 -42.71 2.20 -3.27
CA LEU A 14 -42.35 1.99 -4.68
C LEU A 14 -41.89 3.27 -5.41
N ARG A 15 -42.45 4.43 -5.07
CA ARG A 15 -42.06 5.73 -5.66
C ARG A 15 -40.72 6.24 -5.11
N VAL A 16 -40.42 5.98 -3.84
CA VAL A 16 -39.12 6.28 -3.24
C VAL A 16 -38.05 5.37 -3.85
N LEU A 17 -38.37 4.08 -4.05
CA LEU A 17 -37.48 3.11 -4.68
C LEU A 17 -37.21 3.44 -6.16
N LEU A 18 -38.24 3.83 -6.92
CA LEU A 18 -38.09 4.34 -8.29
C LEU A 18 -37.30 5.65 -8.34
N GLY A 19 -37.50 6.54 -7.36
CA GLY A 19 -36.73 7.78 -7.24
C GLY A 19 -35.25 7.51 -7.01
N LEU A 20 -34.92 6.59 -6.11
CA LEU A 20 -33.54 6.13 -5.85
C LEU A 20 -32.94 5.45 -7.09
N LEU A 21 -33.70 4.59 -7.77
CA LEU A 21 -33.25 3.94 -9.01
C LEU A 21 -32.90 4.96 -10.10
N VAL A 22 -33.74 5.98 -10.31
CA VAL A 22 -33.46 7.06 -11.26
C VAL A 22 -32.21 7.84 -10.86
N LEU A 23 -32.01 8.08 -9.56
CA LEU A 23 -30.85 8.79 -9.05
C LEU A 23 -29.55 8.00 -9.28
N VAL A 24 -29.59 6.68 -9.09
CA VAL A 24 -28.49 5.75 -9.39
C VAL A 24 -28.18 5.72 -10.89
N VAL A 25 -29.20 5.65 -11.75
CA VAL A 25 -29.02 5.66 -13.21
C VAL A 25 -28.42 6.99 -13.69
N VAL A 26 -28.88 8.12 -13.15
CA VAL A 26 -28.34 9.45 -13.49
C VAL A 26 -26.90 9.59 -12.99
N ALA A 27 -26.58 9.11 -11.79
CA ALA A 27 -25.23 9.08 -11.28
C ALA A 27 -24.31 8.19 -12.14
N GLY A 28 -24.78 7.02 -12.58
CA GLY A 28 -24.03 6.13 -13.47
C GLY A 28 -23.78 6.73 -14.86
N ILE A 29 -24.76 7.44 -15.44
CA ILE A 29 -24.57 8.14 -16.72
C ILE A 29 -23.59 9.30 -16.57
N ALA A 30 -23.69 10.08 -15.49
CA ALA A 30 -22.75 11.16 -15.21
C ALA A 30 -21.32 10.64 -15.03
N LEU A 31 -21.17 9.52 -14.33
CA LEU A 31 -19.91 8.82 -14.17
C LEU A 31 -19.34 8.36 -15.51
N ALA A 32 -20.14 7.68 -16.35
CA ALA A 32 -19.71 7.20 -17.66
C ALA A 32 -19.28 8.36 -18.60
N ILE A 33 -19.98 9.49 -18.58
CA ILE A 33 -19.62 10.69 -19.35
C ILE A 33 -18.29 11.26 -18.84
N ALA A 34 -18.10 11.34 -17.54
CA ALA A 34 -16.88 11.86 -16.94
C ALA A 34 -15.69 10.92 -17.20
N VAL A 35 -15.91 9.60 -17.14
CA VAL A 35 -14.91 8.57 -17.50
C VAL A 35 -14.49 8.72 -18.96
N TRP A 36 -15.47 8.81 -19.87
CA TRP A 36 -15.20 9.01 -21.30
C TRP A 36 -14.43 10.31 -21.57
N TYR A 37 -14.82 11.39 -20.91
CA TYR A 37 -14.14 12.68 -21.04
C TYR A 37 -12.69 12.63 -20.54
N ARG A 38 -12.43 11.88 -19.46
CA ARG A 38 -11.08 11.71 -18.92
C ARG A 38 -10.20 10.82 -19.81
N LEU A 39 -10.73 9.72 -20.35
CA LEU A 39 -10.03 8.90 -21.35
C LEU A 39 -9.69 9.70 -22.61
N ASP A 40 -10.60 10.57 -23.07
CA ASP A 40 -10.37 11.47 -24.19
C ASP A 40 -9.26 12.50 -23.88
N GLN A 41 -9.23 13.07 -22.66
CA GLN A 41 -8.13 13.93 -22.19
C GLN A 41 -6.77 13.21 -22.17
N ARG A 42 -6.72 11.98 -21.63
CA ARG A 42 -5.52 11.11 -21.64
C ARG A 42 -5.01 10.88 -23.07
N SER A 43 -5.91 10.52 -23.99
CA SER A 43 -5.54 10.29 -25.41
C SER A 43 -4.95 11.53 -26.11
N ARG A 44 -5.25 12.73 -25.59
CA ARG A 44 -4.79 14.01 -26.11
C ARG A 44 -3.62 14.61 -25.33
N GLY A 45 -3.23 14.01 -24.21
CA GLY A 45 -2.17 14.52 -23.33
C GLY A 45 -2.53 15.82 -22.60
N GLU A 46 -3.81 16.09 -22.36
CA GLU A 46 -4.33 17.28 -21.67
C GLU A 46 -4.53 16.99 -20.17
N GLY A 47 -4.23 17.96 -19.28
CA GLY A 47 -4.45 17.82 -17.83
C GLY A 47 -3.31 17.20 -17.02
N VAL A 48 -2.16 16.96 -17.66
CA VAL A 48 -0.97 16.33 -17.05
C VAL A 48 0.02 17.39 -16.57
N VAL A 49 0.47 17.32 -15.31
CA VAL A 49 1.69 18.02 -14.87
C VAL A 49 2.88 17.27 -15.47
N ARG A 50 3.62 17.90 -16.39
CA ARG A 50 4.83 17.31 -16.98
C ARG A 50 5.97 17.33 -15.95
N ALA A 51 6.20 16.22 -15.27
CA ALA A 51 7.49 15.92 -14.63
C ALA A 51 8.39 15.14 -15.62
N PRO A 52 9.72 15.22 -15.50
CA PRO A 52 10.65 14.60 -16.45
C PRO A 52 10.53 13.06 -16.42
N SER A 53 10.63 12.45 -17.60
CA SER A 53 10.58 11.00 -17.82
C SER A 53 11.92 10.29 -17.59
N GLU A 54 12.90 10.98 -17.01
CA GLU A 54 14.26 10.48 -16.79
C GLU A 54 14.61 10.71 -15.32
N PHE A 55 15.46 9.85 -14.76
CA PHE A 55 16.12 10.12 -13.49
C PHE A 55 16.66 11.54 -13.50
N ALA A 56 16.16 12.36 -12.57
CA ALA A 56 16.54 13.74 -12.45
C ALA A 56 17.29 13.94 -11.13
N ALA A 57 18.32 14.78 -11.18
CA ALA A 57 19.00 15.23 -9.98
C ALA A 57 17.99 15.83 -8.99
N LEU A 58 17.99 15.31 -7.77
CA LEU A 58 17.05 15.69 -6.74
C LEU A 58 17.42 17.07 -6.18
N GLU A 59 16.62 18.09 -6.53
CA GLU A 59 16.87 19.46 -6.07
C GLU A 59 16.79 19.55 -4.54
N GLY A 60 17.79 20.20 -3.94
CA GLY A 60 17.83 20.39 -2.49
C GLY A 60 18.33 19.19 -1.69
N SER A 61 18.84 18.14 -2.35
CA SER A 61 19.49 17.02 -1.66
C SER A 61 20.56 17.48 -0.68
N THR A 62 20.48 16.98 0.55
CA THR A 62 21.44 17.31 1.61
C THR A 62 22.79 16.64 1.41
N GLY A 63 22.86 15.58 0.60
CA GLY A 63 24.05 14.75 0.40
C GLY A 63 24.59 14.13 1.69
N ARG A 64 23.75 14.01 2.74
CA ARG A 64 24.13 13.43 4.03
C ARG A 64 24.41 11.94 3.87
N THR A 65 25.45 11.44 4.54
CA THR A 65 25.84 10.03 4.55
C THR A 65 26.11 9.58 5.99
N GLY A 66 26.17 8.25 6.19
CA GLY A 66 26.32 7.62 7.51
C GLY A 66 25.06 7.74 8.39
N ALA A 67 25.25 7.64 9.70
CA ALA A 67 24.16 7.64 10.67
C ALA A 67 23.65 9.05 11.01
N PHE A 68 22.35 9.30 10.87
CA PHE A 68 21.72 10.56 11.21
C PHE A 68 20.19 10.48 11.41
N THR A 69 19.56 11.56 11.87
CA THR A 69 18.10 11.72 11.89
C THR A 69 17.62 12.84 10.96
N ALA A 70 16.38 12.71 10.49
CA ALA A 70 15.72 13.65 9.59
C ALA A 70 14.24 13.83 9.96
N SER A 71 13.74 15.06 9.83
CA SER A 71 12.30 15.37 9.92
C SER A 71 11.67 15.18 8.55
N ILE A 72 10.63 14.35 8.47
CA ILE A 72 9.92 14.04 7.23
C ILE A 72 8.48 14.49 7.35
N ASP A 73 8.04 15.25 6.36
CA ASP A 73 6.67 15.77 6.27
C ASP A 73 5.84 14.90 5.33
N PHE A 74 4.58 14.66 5.72
CA PHE A 74 3.60 13.93 4.91
C PHE A 74 2.17 14.27 5.34
N THR A 75 1.17 13.74 4.64
CA THR A 75 -0.25 13.93 4.96
C THR A 75 -0.82 12.74 5.71
N SER A 76 -1.81 12.97 6.58
CA SER A 76 -2.53 11.91 7.25
C SER A 76 -4.03 12.14 7.26
N MET A 77 -4.78 11.11 6.88
CA MET A 77 -6.25 11.11 6.96
C MET A 77 -6.77 11.11 8.40
N SER A 78 -5.92 10.77 9.36
CA SER A 78 -6.33 10.56 10.75
C SER A 78 -6.59 11.85 11.53
N THR A 79 -6.12 12.99 11.04
CA THR A 79 -6.09 14.24 11.82
C THR A 79 -6.80 15.41 11.17
N GLY A 80 -7.13 15.32 9.88
CA GLY A 80 -7.62 16.45 9.09
C GLY A 80 -6.62 17.61 9.00
N ALA A 81 -5.37 17.42 9.45
CA ALA A 81 -4.28 18.38 9.29
C ALA A 81 -3.75 18.33 7.86
N GLU A 82 -3.33 19.49 7.33
CA GLU A 82 -2.79 19.57 5.97
C GLU A 82 -1.43 18.86 5.83
N THR A 83 -0.63 18.83 6.91
CA THR A 83 0.69 18.20 6.97
C THR A 83 0.98 17.74 8.41
N ILE A 84 1.63 16.58 8.55
CA ILE A 84 2.24 16.08 9.79
C ILE A 84 3.73 15.86 9.57
N SER A 85 4.52 15.94 10.64
CA SER A 85 5.98 15.81 10.62
C SER A 85 6.40 14.72 11.59
N THR A 86 7.35 13.88 11.18
CA THR A 86 7.92 12.83 12.03
C THR A 86 9.42 12.74 11.87
N GLU A 87 10.12 12.38 12.95
CA GLU A 87 11.53 12.04 12.87
C GLU A 87 11.73 10.59 12.39
N VAL A 88 12.73 10.39 11.53
CA VAL A 88 13.23 9.08 11.11
C VAL A 88 14.74 9.00 11.31
N ALA A 89 15.23 7.80 11.56
CA ALA A 89 16.65 7.49 11.53
C ALA A 89 17.09 7.07 10.13
N TRP A 90 18.35 7.30 9.81
CA TRP A 90 19.01 6.78 8.62
C TRP A 90 20.41 6.34 8.99
N ASP A 91 20.86 5.17 8.51
CA ASP A 91 22.24 4.74 8.62
C ASP A 91 22.63 3.96 7.37
N ASP A 92 23.64 4.44 6.65
CA ASP A 92 24.18 3.77 5.46
C ASP A 92 24.70 2.36 5.79
N GLU A 93 25.14 2.11 7.02
CA GLU A 93 25.64 0.80 7.47
C GLU A 93 24.58 -0.31 7.38
N TRP A 94 23.29 0.03 7.39
CA TRP A 94 22.20 -0.94 7.25
C TRP A 94 22.28 -1.75 5.95
N PHE A 95 22.80 -1.16 4.87
CA PHE A 95 22.88 -1.80 3.55
C PHE A 95 24.13 -2.70 3.38
N PHE A 96 24.92 -2.84 4.44
CA PHE A 96 26.08 -3.73 4.51
C PHE A 96 25.86 -4.90 5.49
N GLN A 97 24.67 -5.00 6.08
CA GLN A 97 24.28 -6.05 6.99
C GLN A 97 23.59 -7.20 6.25
N ASP A 98 23.29 -8.28 6.97
CA ASP A 98 22.53 -9.41 6.42
C ASP A 98 21.06 -8.99 6.22
N PRO A 99 20.53 -8.97 4.98
CA PRO A 99 19.16 -8.54 4.72
C PRO A 99 18.11 -9.50 5.30
N THR A 100 18.49 -10.73 5.68
CA THR A 100 17.59 -11.70 6.33
C THR A 100 17.42 -11.46 7.82
N VAL A 101 18.13 -10.47 8.38
CA VAL A 101 17.99 -10.06 9.78
C VAL A 101 17.14 -8.80 9.85
N TYR A 102 16.00 -8.88 10.55
CA TYR A 102 15.07 -7.75 10.71
C TYR A 102 15.77 -6.52 11.34
N ASN A 103 15.73 -5.40 10.63
CA ASN A 103 16.20 -4.11 11.12
C ASN A 103 15.00 -3.19 11.41
N HIS A 104 14.73 -2.98 12.69
CA HIS A 104 13.57 -2.21 13.14
C HIS A 104 13.64 -0.71 12.82
N GLU A 105 14.83 -0.10 12.85
CA GLU A 105 14.98 1.33 12.51
C GLU A 105 14.80 1.55 11.01
N LEU A 106 15.38 0.69 10.16
CA LEU A 106 15.13 0.71 8.72
C LEU A 106 13.64 0.47 8.41
N ALA A 107 13.02 -0.52 9.05
CA ALA A 107 11.58 -0.76 8.92
C ALA A 107 10.76 0.47 9.33
N THR A 108 11.12 1.14 10.42
CA THR A 108 10.44 2.37 10.88
C THR A 108 10.54 3.46 9.83
N THR A 109 11.72 3.68 9.24
CA THR A 109 11.92 4.62 8.14
C THR A 109 11.13 4.23 6.89
N CYS A 110 11.09 2.95 6.53
CA CYS A 110 10.28 2.42 5.43
C CYS A 110 8.77 2.65 5.64
N SER A 111 8.28 2.59 6.89
CA SER A 111 6.87 2.86 7.21
C SER A 111 6.49 4.32 6.92
N VAL A 112 7.41 5.26 7.20
CA VAL A 112 7.23 6.68 6.89
C VAL A 112 7.33 6.91 5.39
N LEU A 113 8.33 6.35 4.71
CA LEU A 113 8.47 6.47 3.25
C LEU A 113 7.26 5.90 2.49
N SER A 114 6.64 4.83 3.01
CA SER A 114 5.39 4.29 2.48
C SER A 114 4.21 5.26 2.63
N ALA A 115 4.14 5.99 3.74
CA ALA A 115 3.12 7.02 3.94
C ALA A 115 3.36 8.24 3.02
N VAL A 116 4.62 8.64 2.86
CA VAL A 116 5.03 9.72 1.95
C VAL A 116 4.63 9.40 0.51
N ALA A 117 4.79 8.16 0.04
CA ALA A 117 4.37 7.73 -1.31
C ALA A 117 2.86 7.95 -1.56
N ASN A 118 2.04 7.80 -0.52
CA ASN A 118 0.60 8.09 -0.59
C ASN A 118 0.35 9.60 -0.69
N SER A 119 1.04 10.40 0.13
CA SER A 119 0.93 11.86 0.16
C SER A 119 1.37 12.52 -1.15
N GLU A 120 2.37 11.95 -1.83
CA GLU A 120 2.90 12.44 -3.11
C GLU A 120 1.83 12.55 -4.20
N SER A 121 0.79 11.72 -4.15
CA SER A 121 -0.30 11.77 -5.13
C SER A 121 -1.00 13.13 -5.18
N ALA A 122 -1.06 13.85 -4.05
CA ALA A 122 -1.67 15.15 -4.00
C ALA A 122 -0.88 16.20 -4.81
N TYR A 123 0.44 16.04 -4.97
CA TYR A 123 1.27 16.96 -5.75
C TYR A 123 0.95 16.89 -7.25
N TYR A 124 0.73 15.69 -7.78
CA TYR A 124 0.49 15.45 -9.21
C TYR A 124 -0.94 15.71 -9.67
N GLN A 125 -1.84 16.18 -8.79
CA GLN A 125 -3.21 16.57 -9.15
C GLN A 125 -3.26 17.93 -9.86
N ALA A 126 -4.08 18.06 -10.90
CA ALA A 126 -4.20 19.30 -11.66
C ALA A 126 -4.64 20.49 -10.78
N GLY A 127 -3.79 21.52 -10.69
CA GLY A 127 -4.06 22.72 -9.90
C GLY A 127 -3.70 22.62 -8.41
N SER A 128 -3.03 21.54 -8.01
CA SER A 128 -2.55 21.36 -6.63
C SER A 128 -1.46 22.35 -6.25
N SER A 129 -1.46 22.76 -4.98
CA SER A 129 -0.36 23.46 -4.32
C SER A 129 0.33 22.59 -3.27
N SER A 130 0.06 21.28 -3.28
CA SER A 130 0.66 20.34 -2.32
C SER A 130 2.18 20.28 -2.53
N PRO A 131 2.97 20.10 -1.48
CA PRO A 131 4.40 19.83 -1.60
C PRO A 131 4.67 18.50 -2.34
N ALA A 132 5.82 18.41 -3.02
CA ALA A 132 6.39 17.14 -3.49
C ALA A 132 7.02 16.40 -2.30
N TYR A 133 6.17 15.80 -1.47
CA TYR A 133 6.57 15.16 -0.20
C TYR A 133 7.64 14.09 -0.38
N MET A 134 7.57 13.28 -1.44
CA MET A 134 8.57 12.25 -1.72
C MET A 134 9.92 12.87 -2.09
N GLU A 135 9.93 13.84 -3.00
CA GLU A 135 11.16 14.54 -3.40
C GLU A 135 11.82 15.22 -2.19
N GLN A 136 11.04 15.90 -1.35
CA GLN A 136 11.53 16.58 -0.15
C GLN A 136 12.06 15.58 0.90
N ALA A 137 11.34 14.48 1.13
CA ALA A 137 11.77 13.45 2.07
C ALA A 137 13.10 12.82 1.64
N LEU A 138 13.20 12.44 0.37
CA LEU A 138 14.40 11.81 -0.17
C LEU A 138 15.57 12.79 -0.26
N ALA A 139 15.31 14.08 -0.49
CA ALA A 139 16.34 15.13 -0.45
C ALA A 139 16.92 15.28 0.96
N GLU A 140 16.07 15.27 1.99
CA GLU A 140 16.52 15.35 3.38
C GLU A 140 17.34 14.11 3.79
N LEU A 141 16.94 12.93 3.30
CA LEU A 141 17.67 11.67 3.45
C LEU A 141 18.94 11.58 2.57
N GLY A 142 19.20 12.59 1.74
CA GLY A 142 20.42 12.70 0.92
C GLY A 142 20.46 11.74 -0.27
N PHE A 143 19.31 11.38 -0.84
CA PHE A 143 19.23 10.75 -2.17
C PHE A 143 19.63 11.77 -3.25
N GLU A 144 20.21 11.28 -4.34
CA GLU A 144 20.86 12.12 -5.34
C GLU A 144 20.00 12.30 -6.60
N GLU A 145 19.30 11.24 -7.00
CA GLU A 145 18.43 11.27 -8.17
C GLU A 145 17.11 10.57 -7.87
N ILE A 146 16.04 11.01 -8.54
CA ILE A 146 14.70 10.44 -8.41
C ILE A 146 14.03 10.32 -9.77
N SER A 147 13.24 9.26 -9.94
CA SER A 147 12.22 9.12 -10.96
C SER A 147 10.85 8.94 -10.29
N THR A 148 9.94 9.87 -10.56
CA THR A 148 8.52 9.83 -10.18
C THR A 148 7.61 9.66 -11.40
N ALA A 149 8.18 9.26 -12.54
CA ALA A 149 7.49 9.23 -13.84
C ALA A 149 6.19 8.41 -13.83
N SER A 150 6.09 7.37 -12.99
CA SER A 150 4.88 6.55 -12.86
C SER A 150 3.66 7.34 -12.34
N TYR A 151 3.86 8.41 -11.56
CA TYR A 151 2.79 9.25 -11.02
C TYR A 151 2.08 10.09 -12.10
N GLN A 152 2.70 10.27 -13.28
CA GLN A 152 2.24 11.15 -14.37
C GLN A 152 0.85 10.81 -14.93
N TYR A 153 0.40 9.56 -14.82
CA TYR A 153 -0.88 9.08 -15.35
C TYR A 153 -1.82 8.48 -14.30
N ARG A 154 -1.40 8.48 -13.02
CA ARG A 154 -1.94 7.62 -11.95
C ARG A 154 -2.37 8.40 -10.70
N SER A 155 -2.34 9.74 -10.74
CA SER A 155 -2.48 10.59 -9.54
C SER A 155 -3.82 11.32 -9.39
N GLU A 156 -4.74 11.12 -10.32
CA GLU A 156 -6.07 11.75 -10.27
C GLU A 156 -7.09 10.75 -9.74
N ILE A 157 -7.87 11.16 -8.72
CA ILE A 157 -8.94 10.33 -8.12
C ILE A 157 -9.92 9.82 -9.20
N PHE A 158 -10.07 10.58 -10.29
CA PHE A 158 -10.93 10.20 -11.41
C PHE A 158 -10.29 9.16 -12.35
N ASP A 159 -8.96 9.09 -12.42
CA ASP A 159 -8.21 8.15 -13.25
C ASP A 159 -8.32 6.73 -12.69
N GLU A 160 -8.33 6.58 -11.38
CA GLU A 160 -8.52 5.29 -10.70
C GLU A 160 -9.96 4.79 -10.80
N VAL A 161 -10.94 5.70 -10.74
CA VAL A 161 -12.35 5.39 -11.03
C VAL A 161 -12.56 5.06 -12.51
N VAL A 162 -11.78 5.66 -13.42
CA VAL A 162 -11.76 5.31 -14.85
C VAL A 162 -11.16 3.93 -15.06
N ASP A 163 -10.03 3.62 -14.44
CA ASP A 163 -9.35 2.33 -14.56
C ASP A 163 -10.24 1.21 -13.97
N PHE A 164 -10.86 1.46 -12.81
CA PHE A 164 -11.91 0.64 -12.21
C PHE A 164 -13.15 0.41 -13.11
N VAL A 165 -13.63 1.44 -13.82
CA VAL A 165 -14.81 1.32 -14.71
C VAL A 165 -14.45 0.75 -16.09
N SER A 166 -13.22 0.94 -16.56
CA SER A 166 -12.79 0.57 -17.91
C SER A 166 -12.10 -0.79 -17.99
N GLY A 167 -11.77 -1.41 -16.85
CA GLY A 167 -11.01 -2.66 -16.82
C GLY A 167 -9.61 -2.49 -17.41
N ALA A 168 -9.07 -1.27 -17.33
CA ALA A 168 -7.67 -1.01 -17.63
C ALA A 168 -6.86 -1.43 -16.39
N ASP A 169 -5.80 -2.18 -16.64
CA ASP A 169 -4.94 -2.86 -15.67
C ASP A 169 -4.60 -1.98 -14.45
N ASP A 170 -4.53 -2.59 -13.27
CA ASP A 170 -4.47 -1.93 -11.96
C ASP A 170 -3.09 -1.26 -11.74
N VAL A 171 -2.86 -0.09 -12.36
CA VAL A 171 -1.51 0.51 -12.42
C VAL A 171 -1.16 1.29 -11.15
N VAL A 172 -0.20 0.77 -10.38
CA VAL A 172 0.28 1.37 -9.12
C VAL A 172 1.33 2.45 -9.38
N ALA A 173 1.26 3.59 -8.67
CA ALA A 173 2.31 4.62 -8.74
C ALA A 173 3.47 4.28 -7.78
N TYR A 174 4.69 4.61 -8.17
CA TYR A 174 5.92 4.33 -7.43
C TYR A 174 7.02 5.36 -7.73
N SER A 175 7.91 5.56 -6.77
CA SER A 175 9.11 6.37 -6.92
C SER A 175 10.33 5.47 -6.87
N VAL A 176 11.28 5.70 -7.79
CA VAL A 176 12.60 5.08 -7.74
C VAL A 176 13.64 6.17 -7.48
N ALA A 177 14.51 5.98 -6.50
CA ALA A 177 15.53 6.97 -6.16
C ALA A 177 16.88 6.31 -5.86
N THR A 178 17.97 7.00 -6.19
CA THR A 178 19.33 6.51 -5.99
C THR A 178 20.07 7.28 -4.90
N LYS A 179 20.89 6.55 -4.14
CA LYS A 179 21.80 7.11 -3.14
C LYS A 179 23.09 6.31 -3.11
N ARG A 180 24.24 6.99 -3.05
CA ARG A 180 25.51 6.33 -2.69
C ARG A 180 25.57 6.15 -1.18
N VAL A 181 25.70 4.90 -0.74
CA VAL A 181 25.84 4.53 0.67
C VAL A 181 27.25 3.98 0.91
N ALA A 182 27.83 4.31 2.06
CA ALA A 182 29.18 3.88 2.41
C ALA A 182 29.22 3.30 3.83
N SER A 183 29.92 2.18 3.98
CA SER A 183 30.16 1.54 5.28
C SER A 183 31.30 2.24 6.03
N ALA A 184 31.39 1.97 7.34
CA ALA A 184 32.48 2.47 8.17
C ALA A 184 33.89 1.97 7.74
N ASP A 185 33.96 0.83 7.03
CA ASP A 185 35.21 0.26 6.50
C ASP A 185 35.56 0.72 5.07
N GLY A 186 34.72 1.56 4.46
CA GLY A 186 34.97 2.20 3.17
C GLY A 186 34.50 1.41 1.95
N ALA A 187 33.69 0.37 2.13
CA ALA A 187 32.91 -0.22 1.04
C ALA A 187 31.79 0.74 0.64
N GLU A 188 31.45 0.77 -0.66
CA GLU A 188 30.40 1.64 -1.20
C GLU A 188 29.41 0.82 -2.00
N LYS A 189 28.15 1.21 -1.97
CA LYS A 189 27.08 0.63 -2.80
C LYS A 189 26.21 1.72 -3.40
N THR A 190 25.58 1.44 -4.54
CA THR A 190 24.47 2.26 -5.05
C THR A 190 23.17 1.66 -4.56
N LEU A 191 22.46 2.37 -3.69
CA LEU A 191 21.13 2.02 -3.22
C LEU A 191 20.07 2.55 -4.17
N PHE A 192 19.18 1.68 -4.63
CA PHE A 192 17.92 2.01 -5.28
C PHE A 192 16.78 1.81 -4.27
N LEU A 193 16.14 2.90 -3.87
CA LEU A 193 14.88 2.86 -3.13
C LEU A 193 13.73 2.76 -4.12
N VAL A 194 12.79 1.86 -3.85
CA VAL A 194 11.52 1.72 -4.56
C VAL A 194 10.39 1.89 -3.56
N SER A 195 9.80 3.08 -3.53
CA SER A 195 8.67 3.39 -2.64
C SER A 195 7.37 3.36 -3.44
N ILE A 196 6.48 2.44 -3.09
CA ILE A 196 5.28 2.12 -3.87
C ILE A 196 4.03 2.62 -3.15
N ARG A 197 3.18 3.33 -3.89
CA ARG A 197 1.94 3.91 -3.40
C ARG A 197 0.86 2.86 -3.17
N GLY A 198 0.14 2.99 -2.05
CA GLY A 198 -1.12 2.27 -1.80
C GLY A 198 -2.37 2.94 -2.39
N SER A 199 -3.53 2.64 -1.79
CA SER A 199 -4.81 3.33 -2.02
C SER A 199 -5.12 4.29 -0.87
N TYR A 200 -5.82 5.40 -1.10
CA TYR A 200 -6.04 6.45 -0.10
C TYR A 200 -7.51 6.53 0.36
N GLY A 201 -7.83 5.98 1.54
CA GLY A 201 -9.08 6.28 2.24
C GLY A 201 -10.34 5.60 1.68
N SER A 202 -11.34 6.40 1.26
CA SER A 202 -12.67 5.93 0.81
C SER A 202 -12.62 5.01 -0.42
N GLU A 203 -11.49 4.97 -1.10
CA GLU A 203 -11.20 4.12 -2.25
C GLU A 203 -11.20 2.63 -1.87
N TRP A 204 -10.67 2.28 -0.69
CA TRP A 204 -10.74 0.91 -0.19
C TRP A 204 -12.18 0.43 0.08
N LEU A 205 -13.06 1.35 0.53
CA LEU A 205 -14.49 1.05 0.68
C LEU A 205 -15.20 0.94 -0.67
N SER A 206 -14.72 1.59 -1.74
CA SER A 206 -15.20 1.35 -3.11
C SER A 206 -14.65 0.08 -3.72
N ASP A 207 -13.42 -0.32 -3.40
CA ASP A 207 -12.80 -1.59 -3.81
C ASP A 207 -13.58 -2.78 -3.21
N LEU A 208 -14.09 -2.61 -1.98
CA LEU A 208 -15.04 -3.56 -1.36
C LEU A 208 -16.49 -3.39 -1.83
N ASN A 209 -16.87 -2.20 -2.32
CA ASN A 209 -18.21 -1.92 -2.87
C ASN A 209 -18.27 -2.25 -4.36
N MET A 210 -17.99 -3.51 -4.66
CA MET A 210 -18.13 -4.10 -5.97
C MET A 210 -19.60 -3.99 -6.44
N GLY A 211 -19.82 -3.11 -7.43
CA GLY A 211 -21.01 -3.14 -8.26
C GLY A 211 -21.15 -4.51 -8.95
N SER A 212 -22.38 -4.84 -9.38
CA SER A 212 -22.81 -6.18 -9.81
C SER A 212 -21.70 -7.11 -10.33
N ALA A 213 -21.36 -8.13 -9.55
CA ALA A 213 -20.43 -9.22 -9.84
C ALA A 213 -20.86 -10.16 -11.00
N ALA A 214 -21.65 -9.65 -11.95
CA ALA A 214 -22.06 -10.35 -13.16
C ALA A 214 -21.12 -10.08 -14.35
N ASP A 215 -20.33 -9.01 -14.27
CA ASP A 215 -19.44 -8.56 -15.37
C ASP A 215 -17.93 -8.77 -15.07
N TYR A 216 -17.55 -9.30 -13.89
CA TYR A 216 -16.16 -9.40 -13.45
C TYR A 216 -15.77 -10.82 -13.02
N GLN A 217 -14.69 -11.35 -13.60
CA GLN A 217 -13.99 -12.54 -13.11
C GLN A 217 -13.00 -12.09 -12.03
N MET A 218 -13.36 -12.25 -10.76
CA MET A 218 -12.56 -11.79 -9.61
C MET A 218 -11.21 -12.51 -9.48
N ASP A 219 -11.10 -13.71 -10.06
CA ASP A 219 -9.91 -14.56 -9.97
C ASP A 219 -8.68 -13.97 -10.70
N GLU A 220 -8.88 -13.11 -11.70
CA GLU A 220 -7.80 -12.49 -12.50
C GLU A 220 -7.31 -11.16 -11.90
N ILE A 221 -8.19 -10.30 -11.38
CA ILE A 221 -7.88 -8.86 -11.22
C ILE A 221 -6.87 -8.55 -10.09
N THR A 222 -7.03 -9.12 -8.88
CA THR A 222 -6.21 -8.69 -7.73
C THR A 222 -4.78 -9.24 -7.77
N HIS A 223 -4.58 -10.48 -8.25
CA HIS A 223 -3.24 -11.07 -8.34
C HIS A 223 -2.50 -10.64 -9.62
N GLU A 224 -3.20 -10.55 -10.76
CA GLU A 224 -2.58 -10.14 -12.02
C GLU A 224 -2.19 -8.67 -11.98
N GLY A 225 -3.05 -7.77 -11.48
CA GLY A 225 -2.77 -6.34 -11.38
C GLY A 225 -1.51 -6.02 -10.55
N PHE A 226 -1.39 -6.60 -9.35
CA PHE A 226 -0.18 -6.40 -8.53
C PHE A 226 1.07 -7.02 -9.17
N SER A 227 0.92 -8.18 -9.82
CA SER A 227 2.02 -8.85 -10.51
C SER A 227 2.49 -8.08 -11.75
N GLU A 228 1.60 -7.45 -12.49
CA GLU A 228 1.93 -6.61 -13.64
C GLU A 228 2.63 -5.33 -13.21
N ALA A 229 2.12 -4.64 -12.19
CA ALA A 229 2.79 -3.48 -11.61
C ALA A 229 4.18 -3.83 -11.08
N ALA A 230 4.34 -4.99 -10.44
CA ALA A 230 5.64 -5.46 -9.97
C ALA A 230 6.61 -5.76 -11.13
N ARG A 231 6.13 -6.33 -12.25
CA ARG A 231 6.94 -6.54 -13.45
C ARG A 231 7.38 -5.23 -14.08
N GLU A 232 6.48 -4.25 -14.19
CA GLU A 232 6.81 -2.91 -14.68
C GLU A 232 7.96 -2.28 -13.87
N ILE A 233 7.88 -2.35 -12.54
CA ILE A 233 8.91 -1.83 -11.64
C ILE A 233 10.24 -2.55 -11.86
N VAL A 234 10.23 -3.89 -11.94
CA VAL A 234 11.43 -4.70 -12.15
C VAL A 234 12.07 -4.42 -13.52
N ASP A 235 11.26 -4.22 -14.56
CA ASP A 235 11.76 -3.89 -15.91
C ASP A 235 12.38 -2.48 -15.94
N GLU A 236 11.78 -1.50 -15.26
CA GLU A 236 12.34 -0.15 -15.11
C GLU A 236 13.66 -0.20 -14.33
N LEU A 237 13.70 -0.90 -13.19
CA LEU A 237 14.93 -1.11 -12.43
C LEU A 237 16.01 -1.78 -13.27
N ALA A 238 15.66 -2.80 -14.06
CA ALA A 238 16.61 -3.46 -14.95
C ALA A 238 17.23 -2.50 -15.96
N ALA A 239 16.44 -1.57 -16.52
CA ALA A 239 16.95 -0.54 -17.42
C ALA A 239 17.91 0.40 -16.69
N CYS A 240 17.51 0.95 -15.54
CA CYS A 240 18.33 1.91 -14.79
C CYS A 240 19.61 1.29 -14.23
N ILE A 241 19.52 0.08 -13.68
CA ILE A 241 20.69 -0.65 -13.16
C ILE A 241 21.64 -1.02 -14.30
N THR A 242 21.14 -1.37 -15.49
CA THR A 242 22.03 -1.63 -16.63
C THR A 242 22.84 -0.39 -17.01
N ASP A 243 22.22 0.79 -16.97
CA ASP A 243 22.89 2.06 -17.26
C ASP A 243 23.90 2.45 -16.16
N GLU A 244 23.55 2.24 -14.89
CA GLU A 244 24.41 2.53 -13.72
C GLU A 244 25.57 1.53 -13.57
N ALA A 245 25.28 0.23 -13.58
CA ALA A 245 26.25 -0.84 -13.33
C ALA A 245 27.27 -0.98 -14.48
N GLY A 246 26.87 -0.64 -15.71
CA GLY A 246 27.74 -0.71 -16.88
C GLY A 246 28.47 -2.04 -17.03
N LEU A 247 29.81 -2.00 -17.00
CA LEU A 247 30.67 -3.20 -17.09
C LEU A 247 31.12 -3.72 -15.72
N ASP A 248 30.85 -2.97 -14.64
CA ASP A 248 31.33 -3.27 -13.29
C ASP A 248 30.43 -4.33 -12.60
N GLY A 249 29.26 -4.61 -13.18
CA GLY A 249 28.32 -5.64 -12.70
C GLY A 249 27.44 -5.13 -11.56
N THR A 250 26.61 -6.02 -11.02
CA THR A 250 25.57 -5.64 -10.05
C THR A 250 25.92 -5.96 -8.60
N ASP A 251 27.16 -6.36 -8.32
CA ASP A 251 27.62 -6.79 -6.98
C ASP A 251 27.50 -5.67 -5.91
N ASP A 252 27.69 -4.40 -6.31
CA ASP A 252 27.61 -3.23 -5.43
C ASP A 252 26.23 -2.53 -5.47
N ILE A 253 25.22 -3.17 -6.07
CA ILE A 253 23.85 -2.66 -6.12
C ILE A 253 23.08 -3.13 -4.89
N CYS A 254 22.32 -2.23 -4.28
CA CYS A 254 21.33 -2.55 -3.26
C CYS A 254 19.95 -2.08 -3.66
N LEU A 255 18.93 -2.88 -3.36
CA LEU A 255 17.53 -2.57 -3.60
C LEU A 255 16.80 -2.51 -2.26
N LEU A 256 16.00 -1.46 -2.06
CA LEU A 256 15.11 -1.33 -0.92
C LEU A 256 13.69 -1.14 -1.40
N PHE A 257 12.85 -2.14 -1.23
CA PHE A 257 11.43 -2.09 -1.56
C PHE A 257 10.61 -1.74 -0.32
N THR A 258 9.67 -0.81 -0.47
CA THR A 258 8.74 -0.45 0.59
C THR A 258 7.39 -0.01 0.05
N GLY A 259 6.35 -0.23 0.84
CA GLY A 259 4.99 0.18 0.51
C GLY A 259 4.01 -0.13 1.63
N HIS A 260 2.82 0.46 1.53
CA HIS A 260 1.71 0.23 2.44
C HIS A 260 0.46 -0.25 1.68
N SER A 261 -0.29 -1.21 2.24
CA SER A 261 -1.54 -1.71 1.67
C SER A 261 -1.37 -2.26 0.24
N ARG A 262 -2.08 -1.73 -0.76
CA ARG A 262 -1.85 -2.09 -2.17
C ARG A 262 -0.39 -1.93 -2.61
N GLY A 263 0.29 -0.87 -2.18
CA GLY A 263 1.70 -0.66 -2.51
C GLY A 263 2.62 -1.67 -1.84
N ALA A 264 2.24 -2.16 -0.65
CA ALA A 264 2.92 -3.26 0.02
C ALA A 264 2.80 -4.57 -0.76
N ALA A 265 1.64 -4.85 -1.35
CA ALA A 265 1.41 -6.03 -2.18
C ALA A 265 2.38 -6.06 -3.38
N THR A 266 2.45 -4.95 -4.11
CA THR A 266 3.36 -4.79 -5.25
C THR A 266 4.82 -4.84 -4.82
N ALA A 267 5.19 -4.23 -3.67
CA ALA A 267 6.55 -4.27 -3.15
C ALA A 267 6.99 -5.70 -2.79
N ASN A 268 6.10 -6.47 -2.15
CA ASN A 268 6.32 -7.86 -1.78
C ASN A 268 6.58 -8.73 -3.04
N ILE A 269 5.77 -8.59 -4.08
CA ILE A 269 5.96 -9.32 -5.35
C ILE A 269 7.21 -8.84 -6.09
N ALA A 270 7.47 -7.53 -6.16
CA ALA A 270 8.64 -6.98 -6.86
C ALA A 270 9.96 -7.42 -6.21
N ALA A 271 10.01 -7.48 -4.87
CA ALA A 271 11.13 -8.03 -4.14
C ALA A 271 11.32 -9.53 -4.43
N ALA A 272 10.24 -10.32 -4.41
CA ALA A 272 10.31 -11.75 -4.75
C ALA A 272 10.85 -11.99 -6.17
N TYR A 273 10.42 -11.19 -7.16
CA TYR A 273 10.99 -11.25 -8.51
C TYR A 273 12.48 -10.87 -8.53
N ALA A 274 12.90 -9.86 -7.78
CA ALA A 274 14.31 -9.49 -7.67
C ALA A 274 15.14 -10.62 -7.03
N ASP A 275 14.62 -11.29 -6.00
CA ASP A 275 15.26 -12.44 -5.34
C ASP A 275 15.40 -13.62 -6.31
N GLU A 276 14.35 -13.95 -7.07
CA GLU A 276 14.41 -14.98 -8.12
C GLU A 276 15.44 -14.63 -9.20
N MET A 277 15.50 -13.36 -9.62
CA MET A 277 16.48 -12.87 -10.60
C MET A 277 17.91 -12.94 -10.07
N SER A 278 18.13 -12.86 -8.75
CA SER A 278 19.45 -13.02 -8.12
C SER A 278 20.07 -14.41 -8.35
N GLN A 279 19.24 -15.42 -8.63
CA GLN A 279 19.67 -16.78 -8.96
C GLN A 279 19.85 -17.00 -10.48
N GLY A 280 19.50 -16.01 -11.29
CA GLY A 280 19.40 -16.09 -12.74
C GLY A 280 20.58 -15.50 -13.51
N LEU A 281 20.35 -15.22 -14.80
CA LEU A 281 21.33 -14.59 -15.71
C LEU A 281 21.15 -13.07 -15.84
N ARG A 282 20.08 -12.52 -15.28
CA ARG A 282 19.73 -11.08 -15.32
C ARG A 282 19.63 -10.56 -13.88
N VAL A 283 20.72 -10.67 -13.15
CA VAL A 283 20.79 -10.27 -11.74
C VAL A 283 20.69 -8.75 -11.64
N LEU A 284 19.68 -8.24 -10.92
CA LEU A 284 19.56 -6.81 -10.60
C LEU A 284 20.49 -6.40 -9.46
N ALA A 285 20.55 -7.23 -8.43
CA ALA A 285 21.41 -7.10 -7.27
C ALA A 285 21.65 -8.51 -6.69
N PRO A 286 22.77 -8.75 -5.99
CA PRO A 286 22.94 -9.98 -5.23
C PRO A 286 21.86 -10.08 -4.15
N LEU A 287 21.48 -11.31 -3.76
CA LEU A 287 20.47 -11.53 -2.70
C LEU A 287 20.84 -10.82 -1.39
N SER A 288 22.16 -10.71 -1.09
CA SER A 288 22.69 -9.96 0.06
C SER A 288 22.56 -8.43 -0.04
N GLY A 289 21.98 -7.92 -1.12
CA GLY A 289 21.73 -6.50 -1.38
C GLY A 289 20.25 -6.18 -1.58
N ILE A 290 19.33 -7.14 -1.42
CA ILE A 290 17.90 -6.92 -1.61
C ILE A 290 17.21 -6.86 -0.25
N TYR A 291 16.49 -5.79 0.03
CA TYR A 291 15.78 -5.53 1.27
C TYR A 291 14.33 -5.20 0.97
N CYS A 292 13.38 -5.74 1.74
CA CYS A 292 11.98 -5.40 1.58
C CYS A 292 11.27 -5.28 2.92
N TYR A 293 10.63 -4.13 3.15
CA TYR A 293 9.84 -3.85 4.34
C TYR A 293 8.48 -3.33 3.92
N THR A 294 7.44 -4.08 4.22
CA THR A 294 6.08 -3.77 3.78
C THR A 294 5.12 -3.66 4.96
N PHE A 295 4.06 -2.88 4.80
CA PHE A 295 3.13 -2.56 5.87
C PHE A 295 1.69 -2.80 5.43
N ALA A 296 0.88 -3.40 6.30
CA ALA A 296 -0.51 -3.72 5.99
C ALA A 296 -0.67 -4.57 4.72
N THR A 297 0.27 -5.48 4.48
CA THR A 297 0.42 -6.23 3.23
C THR A 297 -0.72 -7.24 3.07
N PRO A 298 -1.58 -7.13 2.05
CA PRO A 298 -2.56 -8.17 1.75
C PRO A 298 -1.85 -9.46 1.35
N THR A 299 -2.56 -10.59 1.34
CA THR A 299 -1.99 -11.81 0.75
C THR A 299 -1.89 -11.66 -0.77
N VAL A 300 -0.82 -12.15 -1.38
CA VAL A 300 -0.50 -11.86 -2.78
C VAL A 300 -0.27 -13.08 -3.66
N THR A 301 -0.12 -14.28 -3.11
CA THR A 301 0.23 -15.47 -3.89
C THR A 301 -0.45 -16.71 -3.34
N THR A 302 -0.63 -17.72 -4.19
CA THR A 302 -1.06 -19.08 -3.80
C THR A 302 0.05 -20.11 -3.97
N PHE A 303 1.26 -19.68 -4.33
CA PHE A 303 2.39 -20.58 -4.45
C PHE A 303 2.85 -21.09 -3.09
N ASP A 304 3.13 -22.39 -3.03
CA ASP A 304 3.52 -23.11 -1.81
C ASP A 304 4.96 -22.84 -1.37
N ASN A 305 5.73 -22.12 -2.19
CA ASN A 305 7.11 -21.73 -1.95
C ASN A 305 7.26 -20.31 -1.39
N ALA A 306 6.17 -19.60 -1.08
CA ALA A 306 6.24 -18.20 -0.63
C ALA A 306 7.05 -18.00 0.67
N SER A 307 7.23 -19.07 1.45
CA SER A 307 8.03 -19.11 2.69
C SER A 307 9.42 -19.75 2.53
N ASP A 308 9.88 -19.97 1.29
CA ASP A 308 11.24 -20.46 1.03
C ASP A 308 12.30 -19.44 1.49
N ALA A 309 13.46 -19.96 1.90
CA ALA A 309 14.59 -19.16 2.36
C ALA A 309 15.14 -18.15 1.33
N LEU A 310 14.69 -18.25 0.07
CA LEU A 310 14.95 -17.26 -0.96
C LEU A 310 14.36 -15.89 -0.62
N TYR A 311 13.26 -15.86 0.13
CA TYR A 311 12.46 -14.67 0.44
C TYR A 311 12.64 -14.19 1.90
N ASP A 312 13.62 -14.71 2.65
CA ASP A 312 13.86 -14.40 4.07
C ASP A 312 14.25 -12.92 4.32
N ASN A 313 14.57 -12.17 3.27
CA ASN A 313 14.84 -10.73 3.26
C ASN A 313 13.59 -9.84 3.13
N ILE A 314 12.40 -10.45 3.03
CA ILE A 314 11.13 -9.75 2.92
C ILE A 314 10.40 -9.79 4.27
N PHE A 315 10.15 -8.62 4.86
CA PHE A 315 9.43 -8.48 6.13
C PHE A 315 8.10 -7.74 5.94
N ASN A 316 7.00 -8.37 6.35
CA ASN A 316 5.64 -7.86 6.25
C ASN A 316 5.14 -7.51 7.65
N VAL A 317 5.03 -6.22 7.97
CA VAL A 317 4.52 -5.74 9.25
C VAL A 317 3.00 -5.62 9.19
N MET A 318 2.31 -6.27 10.13
CA MET A 318 0.85 -6.36 10.13
C MET A 318 0.25 -5.96 11.48
N ASN A 319 -0.90 -5.30 11.42
CA ASN A 319 -1.68 -4.96 12.60
C ASN A 319 -2.80 -6.00 12.82
N PRO A 320 -2.91 -6.63 14.00
CA PRO A 320 -3.99 -7.59 14.28
C PRO A 320 -5.41 -7.03 14.15
N SER A 321 -5.57 -5.72 14.31
CA SER A 321 -6.86 -5.02 14.16
C SER A 321 -7.11 -4.48 12.75
N ASP A 322 -6.19 -4.75 11.81
CA ASP A 322 -6.32 -4.40 10.41
C ASP A 322 -6.78 -5.63 9.61
N MET A 323 -7.84 -5.46 8.81
CA MET A 323 -8.38 -6.57 8.02
C MET A 323 -7.66 -6.78 6.68
N VAL A 324 -6.95 -5.77 6.16
CA VAL A 324 -6.31 -5.85 4.83
C VAL A 324 -5.28 -6.97 4.77
N PRO A 325 -4.41 -7.17 5.77
CA PRO A 325 -3.47 -8.29 5.77
C PRO A 325 -4.10 -9.68 5.83
N ARG A 326 -5.39 -9.75 6.17
CA ARG A 326 -6.15 -11.00 6.26
C ARG A 326 -6.81 -11.38 4.94
N LEU A 327 -6.67 -10.55 3.89
CA LEU A 327 -7.35 -10.70 2.62
C LEU A 327 -6.38 -10.68 1.43
N PRO A 328 -6.69 -11.43 0.35
CA PRO A 328 -7.52 -12.65 0.31
C PRO A 328 -7.26 -13.66 1.45
N LEU A 329 -8.20 -14.59 1.70
CA LEU A 329 -8.12 -15.44 2.89
C LEU A 329 -7.02 -16.50 2.79
N ALA A 330 -6.28 -16.70 3.88
CA ALA A 330 -5.36 -17.84 4.00
C ALA A 330 -6.07 -19.20 3.86
N SER A 331 -7.34 -19.31 4.24
CA SER A 331 -8.15 -20.53 4.02
C SER A 331 -8.38 -20.85 2.54
N TRP A 332 -8.18 -19.88 1.65
CA TRP A 332 -8.23 -20.08 0.20
C TRP A 332 -6.86 -20.45 -0.38
N GLY A 333 -5.83 -20.59 0.46
CA GLY A 333 -4.46 -20.90 0.06
C GLY A 333 -3.62 -19.68 -0.29
N TYR A 334 -4.09 -18.47 0.04
CA TYR A 334 -3.33 -17.24 -0.20
C TYR A 334 -2.37 -16.92 0.94
N GLU A 335 -1.14 -16.53 0.58
CA GLU A 335 -0.05 -16.18 1.48
C GLU A 335 0.73 -14.95 0.93
N ARG A 336 1.81 -14.58 1.61
CA ARG A 336 2.77 -13.52 1.18
C ARG A 336 4.17 -14.11 1.12
N TYR A 337 5.04 -13.48 0.33
CA TYR A 337 6.46 -13.83 0.36
C TYR A 337 7.12 -13.34 1.65
N GLY A 338 8.00 -14.18 2.21
CA GLY A 338 8.86 -13.84 3.35
C GLY A 338 8.21 -13.96 4.73
N HIS A 339 8.59 -13.08 5.64
CA HIS A 339 8.26 -13.16 7.06
C HIS A 339 7.15 -12.20 7.48
N ASP A 340 6.16 -12.76 8.16
CA ASP A 340 5.03 -12.05 8.72
C ASP A 340 5.32 -11.62 10.17
N LEU A 341 5.38 -10.31 10.42
CA LEU A 341 5.64 -9.70 11.74
C LEU A 341 4.38 -9.01 12.26
N TRP A 342 3.84 -9.48 13.38
CA TRP A 342 2.62 -8.94 13.96
C TRP A 342 2.92 -7.89 15.03
N LEU A 343 2.30 -6.72 14.89
CA LEU A 343 2.23 -5.72 15.95
C LEU A 343 1.46 -6.26 17.16
N PRO A 344 1.65 -5.70 18.37
CA PRO A 344 0.93 -6.14 19.56
C PRO A 344 -0.59 -6.14 19.35
N GLY A 345 -1.23 -7.26 19.65
CA GLY A 345 -2.66 -7.43 19.50
C GLY A 345 -3.41 -7.25 20.82
N TYR A 346 -4.64 -6.76 20.73
CA TYR A 346 -5.51 -6.66 21.91
C TYR A 346 -5.65 -8.01 22.60
N GLY A 347 -5.43 -8.03 23.93
CA GLY A 347 -5.45 -9.25 24.75
C GLY A 347 -4.09 -9.93 24.92
N ASP A 348 -3.04 -9.51 24.22
CA ASP A 348 -1.69 -10.03 24.40
C ASP A 348 -1.06 -9.53 25.71
N GLU A 349 -0.08 -10.27 26.24
CA GLU A 349 0.67 -9.83 27.43
C GLU A 349 1.45 -8.54 27.13
N GLY A 350 1.32 -7.54 27.99
CA GLY A 350 2.00 -6.25 27.80
C GLY A 350 1.31 -5.29 26.80
N PHE A 351 0.20 -5.71 26.17
CA PHE A 351 -0.51 -4.89 25.18
C PHE A 351 -0.89 -3.50 25.71
N ASP A 352 -1.46 -3.40 26.91
CA ASP A 352 -1.91 -2.11 27.45
C ASP A 352 -0.79 -1.06 27.55
N ALA A 353 0.42 -1.49 27.91
CA ALA A 353 1.58 -0.62 27.99
C ALA A 353 2.09 -0.22 26.60
N ALA A 354 2.17 -1.17 25.68
CA ALA A 354 2.58 -0.93 24.31
C ALA A 354 1.60 -0.02 23.56
N HIS A 355 0.29 -0.23 23.75
CA HIS A 355 -0.77 0.58 23.18
C HIS A 355 -0.74 2.03 23.72
N ALA A 356 -0.46 2.21 25.02
CA ALA A 356 -0.29 3.54 25.59
C ALA A 356 0.90 4.28 24.96
N ALA A 357 2.05 3.60 24.79
CA ALA A 357 3.22 4.18 24.12
C ALA A 357 2.94 4.52 22.64
N MET A 358 2.22 3.65 21.92
CA MET A 358 1.79 3.94 20.54
C MET A 358 0.88 5.17 20.48
N CYS A 359 -0.05 5.32 21.43
CA CYS A 359 -0.92 6.49 21.48
C CYS A 359 -0.14 7.79 21.74
N GLU A 360 0.90 7.74 22.61
CA GLU A 360 1.79 8.88 22.83
C GLU A 360 2.59 9.25 21.57
N ALA A 361 3.15 8.26 20.87
CA ALA A 361 3.86 8.46 19.60
C ALA A 361 2.93 9.04 18.52
N PHE A 362 1.71 8.52 18.43
CA PHE A 362 0.70 9.02 17.50
C PHE A 362 0.34 10.48 17.77
N GLU A 363 0.09 10.84 19.03
CA GLU A 363 -0.22 12.23 19.41
C GLU A 363 0.97 13.16 19.17
N ALA A 364 2.20 12.69 19.39
CA ALA A 364 3.42 13.44 19.12
C ALA A 364 3.59 13.78 17.63
N ASN A 365 3.34 12.81 16.74
CA ASN A 365 3.47 13.01 15.29
C ASN A 365 2.35 13.87 14.72
N THR A 366 1.13 13.68 15.24
CA THR A 366 -0.07 14.13 14.54
C THR A 366 -0.82 15.28 15.24
N GLY A 367 -0.50 15.54 16.51
CA GLY A 367 -1.11 16.59 17.33
C GLY A 367 -2.52 16.27 17.86
N VAL A 368 -3.05 15.08 17.61
CA VAL A 368 -4.37 14.63 18.10
C VAL A 368 -4.29 13.19 18.61
N GLY A 369 -5.26 12.79 19.44
CA GLY A 369 -5.35 11.42 19.95
C GLY A 369 -5.62 10.39 18.85
N SER A 370 -5.05 9.19 19.03
CA SER A 370 -5.19 8.08 18.08
C SER A 370 -6.66 7.64 17.90
N PRO A 371 -7.13 7.46 16.65
CA PRO A 371 -8.44 6.87 16.37
C PRO A 371 -8.43 5.33 16.48
N TYR A 372 -7.27 4.71 16.69
CA TYR A 372 -7.11 3.26 16.73
C TYR A 372 -8.01 2.62 17.79
N VAL A 373 -8.70 1.53 17.43
CA VAL A 373 -9.55 0.78 18.35
C VAL A 373 -9.04 -0.65 18.48
N PRO A 374 -8.30 -0.98 19.55
CA PRO A 374 -7.70 -2.29 19.76
C PRO A 374 -8.66 -3.47 19.65
N GLU A 375 -9.88 -3.32 20.17
CA GLU A 375 -10.90 -4.36 20.21
C GLU A 375 -11.40 -4.76 18.81
N ASP A 376 -11.03 -4.01 17.77
CA ASP A 376 -11.35 -4.38 16.40
C ASP A 376 -10.68 -5.70 15.97
N ARG A 377 -9.60 -6.13 16.63
CA ARG A 377 -9.01 -7.47 16.47
C ARG A 377 -10.07 -8.58 16.55
N GLU A 378 -10.91 -8.55 17.58
CA GLU A 378 -11.94 -9.58 17.78
C GLU A 378 -12.98 -9.58 16.64
N HIS A 379 -13.29 -8.40 16.10
CA HIS A 379 -14.23 -8.24 14.99
C HIS A 379 -13.61 -8.73 13.67
N VAL A 380 -12.34 -8.41 13.42
CA VAL A 380 -11.59 -8.87 12.25
C VAL A 380 -11.44 -10.39 12.28
N ASP A 381 -11.04 -10.97 13.42
CA ASP A 381 -10.88 -12.42 13.57
C ASP A 381 -12.21 -13.16 13.35
N LYS A 382 -13.32 -12.62 13.88
CA LYS A 382 -14.66 -13.16 13.64
C LYS A 382 -15.04 -13.09 12.16
N LEU A 383 -14.85 -11.93 11.52
CA LEU A 383 -15.18 -11.73 10.12
C LEU A 383 -14.41 -12.70 9.23
N VAL A 384 -13.11 -12.85 9.42
CA VAL A 384 -12.25 -13.80 8.68
C VAL A 384 -12.76 -15.23 8.85
N ALA A 385 -13.11 -15.62 10.08
CA ALA A 385 -13.64 -16.96 10.36
C ALA A 385 -15.05 -17.21 9.79
N ASP A 386 -15.88 -16.17 9.71
CA ASP A 386 -17.21 -16.24 9.11
C ASP A 386 -17.09 -16.32 7.57
N LEU A 387 -16.28 -15.46 6.96
CA LEU A 387 -16.00 -15.48 5.52
C LEU A 387 -15.45 -16.83 5.06
N GLY A 388 -14.45 -17.39 5.74
CA GLY A 388 -13.88 -18.70 5.37
C GLY A 388 -14.87 -19.86 5.49
N ARG A 389 -15.95 -19.71 6.28
CA ARG A 389 -17.01 -20.72 6.44
C ARG A 389 -18.11 -20.56 5.41
N GLU A 390 -18.51 -19.33 5.14
CA GLU A 390 -19.62 -19.01 4.23
C GLU A 390 -19.18 -19.00 2.77
N ILE A 391 -17.92 -18.68 2.52
CA ILE A 391 -17.26 -18.61 1.20
C ILE A 391 -15.98 -19.45 1.27
N PRO A 392 -16.07 -20.77 1.04
CA PRO A 392 -14.93 -21.67 1.22
C PRO A 392 -13.79 -21.49 0.22
N THR A 393 -14.05 -20.88 -0.95
CA THR A 393 -13.07 -20.70 -2.03
C THR A 393 -13.12 -19.29 -2.63
N ALA A 394 -12.04 -18.85 -3.28
CA ALA A 394 -12.01 -17.60 -4.03
C ALA A 394 -13.05 -17.58 -5.17
N GLU A 395 -13.27 -18.71 -5.85
CA GLU A 395 -14.30 -18.86 -6.90
C GLU A 395 -15.71 -18.61 -6.35
N ASP A 396 -15.99 -19.01 -5.10
CA ASP A 396 -17.28 -18.76 -4.45
C ASP A 396 -17.50 -17.27 -4.17
N LEU A 397 -16.43 -16.51 -3.88
CA LEU A 397 -16.48 -15.05 -3.72
C LEU A 397 -16.88 -14.36 -5.02
N ALA A 398 -16.33 -14.82 -6.15
CA ALA A 398 -16.61 -14.29 -7.48
C ALA A 398 -18.07 -14.47 -7.92
N THR A 399 -18.87 -15.25 -7.18
CA THR A 399 -20.30 -15.36 -7.42
C THR A 399 -21.08 -14.15 -6.87
N LEU A 400 -22.16 -13.77 -7.56
CA LEU A 400 -23.11 -12.74 -7.09
C LEU A 400 -23.65 -13.00 -5.66
N GLY A 401 -23.69 -14.28 -5.24
CA GLY A 401 -24.12 -14.68 -3.89
C GLY A 401 -23.03 -14.49 -2.84
N GLY A 402 -21.77 -14.80 -3.18
CA GLY A 402 -20.61 -14.61 -2.31
C GLY A 402 -20.36 -13.14 -2.00
N ALA A 403 -20.21 -12.29 -3.02
CA ALA A 403 -19.99 -10.85 -2.86
C ALA A 403 -21.09 -10.15 -2.04
N ALA A 404 -22.36 -10.53 -2.24
CA ALA A 404 -23.48 -9.98 -1.47
C ALA A 404 -23.46 -10.40 0.01
N THR A 405 -22.89 -11.56 0.32
CA THR A 405 -22.74 -12.08 1.68
C THR A 405 -21.61 -11.35 2.41
N VAL A 406 -20.45 -11.16 1.75
CA VAL A 406 -19.34 -10.36 2.27
C VAL A 406 -19.78 -8.94 2.62
N MET A 407 -20.44 -8.26 1.67
CA MET A 407 -20.94 -6.90 1.89
C MET A 407 -21.97 -6.84 3.03
N LYS A 408 -22.84 -7.85 3.13
CA LYS A 408 -23.84 -7.92 4.20
C LYS A 408 -23.17 -8.07 5.58
N ASP A 409 -22.18 -8.93 5.71
CA ASP A 409 -21.58 -9.24 7.00
C ASP A 409 -20.58 -8.15 7.43
N LEU A 410 -19.84 -7.56 6.49
CA LEU A 410 -19.07 -6.33 6.69
C LEU A 410 -19.96 -5.19 7.20
N LEU A 411 -21.12 -4.93 6.59
CA LEU A 411 -22.01 -3.84 6.98
C LEU A 411 -22.83 -4.13 8.25
N ALA A 412 -22.99 -5.39 8.64
CA ALA A 412 -23.80 -5.80 9.79
C ALA A 412 -23.01 -5.75 11.10
N ASP A 413 -21.76 -6.22 11.09
CA ASP A 413 -20.97 -6.45 12.30
C ASP A 413 -19.79 -5.47 12.45
N VAL A 414 -19.44 -4.73 11.39
CA VAL A 414 -18.29 -3.83 11.36
C VAL A 414 -18.72 -2.43 10.94
N ASN A 415 -18.29 -1.39 11.66
CA ASN A 415 -18.34 -0.03 11.12
C ASN A 415 -17.19 0.10 10.10
N PRO A 416 -17.46 0.24 8.79
CA PRO A 416 -16.41 0.16 7.78
C PRO A 416 -15.37 1.28 7.90
N MET A 417 -15.79 2.46 8.41
CA MET A 417 -14.88 3.56 8.68
C MET A 417 -13.98 3.31 9.88
N ARG A 418 -14.42 2.49 10.84
CA ARG A 418 -13.70 2.20 12.08
C ARG A 418 -12.59 1.17 11.87
N VAL A 419 -12.85 0.11 11.11
CA VAL A 419 -11.79 -0.88 10.84
C VAL A 419 -10.66 -0.32 9.97
N LEU A 420 -10.93 0.72 9.19
CA LEU A 420 -9.88 1.47 8.50
C LEU A 420 -8.89 2.17 9.44
N TYR A 421 -9.23 2.40 10.72
CA TYR A 421 -8.31 3.07 11.66
C TYR A 421 -7.07 2.24 11.94
N GLY A 422 -7.20 0.92 12.07
CA GLY A 422 -6.06 0.01 12.20
C GLY A 422 -5.18 -0.03 10.95
N HIS A 423 -5.74 0.34 9.80
CA HIS A 423 -5.11 0.35 8.50
C HIS A 423 -4.39 1.67 8.17
N TYR A 424 -4.44 2.69 9.03
CA TYR A 424 -3.82 3.96 8.69
C TYR A 424 -2.29 3.90 8.77
N PRO A 425 -1.55 4.44 7.78
CA PRO A 425 -0.09 4.51 7.84
C PRO A 425 0.41 5.21 9.12
N SER A 426 -0.27 6.25 9.60
CA SER A 426 0.09 6.93 10.85
C SER A 426 -0.04 6.04 12.09
N VAL A 427 -0.94 5.05 12.09
CA VAL A 427 -1.05 4.07 13.17
C VAL A 427 0.12 3.07 13.10
N TYR A 428 0.47 2.59 11.91
CA TYR A 428 1.65 1.73 11.72
C TYR A 428 2.94 2.47 12.15
N ILE A 429 3.14 3.71 11.70
CA ILE A 429 4.30 4.54 12.08
C ILE A 429 4.38 4.70 13.61
N ALA A 430 3.26 5.04 14.26
CA ALA A 430 3.24 5.20 15.71
C ALA A 430 3.57 3.91 16.46
N TRP A 431 3.08 2.76 15.97
CA TRP A 431 3.47 1.46 16.51
C TRP A 431 4.97 1.23 16.34
N MET A 432 5.49 1.41 15.13
CA MET A 432 6.91 1.22 14.82
C MET A 432 7.82 2.11 15.69
N GLN A 433 7.42 3.34 16.01
CA GLN A 433 8.21 4.21 16.88
C GLN A 433 8.09 3.90 18.37
N SER A 434 7.08 3.14 18.77
CA SER A 434 6.79 2.81 20.18
C SER A 434 7.38 1.49 20.63
N LEU A 435 7.86 0.67 19.68
CA LEU A 435 8.35 -0.67 19.94
C LEU A 435 9.87 -0.71 19.85
N ASP A 436 10.47 -1.62 20.62
CA ASP A 436 11.88 -1.98 20.45
C ASP A 436 11.97 -3.22 19.56
N SER A 437 13.14 -3.46 18.94
CA SER A 437 13.40 -4.62 18.08
C SER A 437 13.11 -5.97 18.74
N VAL A 438 13.17 -6.05 20.07
CA VAL A 438 12.86 -7.26 20.86
C VAL A 438 11.37 -7.60 20.86
N THR A 439 10.49 -6.59 20.74
CA THR A 439 9.04 -6.76 20.83
C THR A 439 8.41 -7.21 19.52
N MET A 440 9.12 -7.08 18.40
CA MET A 440 8.65 -7.44 17.04
C MET A 440 9.06 -8.85 16.58
N GLY A 441 9.93 -9.54 17.33
CA GLY A 441 10.59 -10.78 16.91
C GLY A 441 10.20 -12.05 17.66
N SER A 442 9.01 -12.10 18.27
CA SER A 442 8.52 -13.29 19.01
C SER A 442 7.48 -14.09 18.24
#